data_AF-A0A961JF70-F1
#
_entry.id   AF-A0A961JF70-F1
#
_cell.length_a   1.000
_cell.length_b   1.000
_cell.length_c   1.000
_cell.angle_alpha   90.00
_cell.angle_beta   90.00
_cell.angle_gamma   90.00
#
_symmetry.space_group_name_H-M   'P 1'
#
loop_
_entity.id
_entity.type
_entity.pdbx_description
1 polymer ?
#
loop_
_entity_poly.entity_id
_entity_poly.type
_entity_poly.pdbx_seq_one_letter_code
_entity_poly.pdbx_strand_id
1 'polypeptide(L)' 'MSITAEEKQRLMKEYATREGDTGSPEVQVAILSSRIATLTEHFKT' A
#
# COMPACT_ATOMS: atom_id res chain seq x y z
N MET A 1 11.95 7.25 1.81
CA MET A 1 11.21 7.35 0.54
C MET A 1 9.86 6.64 0.67
N SER A 2 8.88 6.94 -0.19
CA SER A 2 7.58 6.23 -0.22
C SER A 2 7.73 4.81 -0.76
N ILE A 3 6.65 4.01 -0.69
CA ILE A 3 6.55 2.66 -1.27
C ILE A 3 6.81 2.67 -2.79
N THR A 4 7.36 1.57 -3.34
CA THR A 4 7.63 1.45 -4.78
C THR A 4 6.36 1.19 -5.59
N ALA A 5 6.46 1.35 -6.91
CA ALA A 5 5.35 1.07 -7.82
C ALA A 5 4.99 -0.43 -7.84
N GLU A 6 5.99 -1.33 -7.76
CA GLU A 6 5.73 -2.77 -7.70
C GLU A 6 4.99 -3.14 -6.42
N GLU A 7 5.43 -2.60 -5.28
CA GLU A 7 4.82 -2.89 -3.98
C GLU A 7 3.39 -2.37 -3.91
N LYS A 8 3.14 -1.18 -4.45
CA LYS A 8 1.78 -0.64 -4.58
C LYS A 8 0.90 -1.56 -5.44
N GLN A 9 1.38 -2.03 -6.60
CA GLN A 9 0.62 -2.95 -7.44
C GLN A 9 0.37 -4.30 -6.76
N ARG A 10 1.33 -4.80 -5.98
CA ARG A 10 1.18 -6.03 -5.18
C ARG A 10 0.06 -5.86 -4.15
N LEU A 11 0.08 -4.80 -3.36
CA LEU A 11 -0.95 -4.50 -2.35
C LEU A 11 -2.33 -4.30 -3.00
N MET A 12 -2.40 -3.64 -4.16
CA MET A 12 -3.67 -3.48 -4.88
C MET A 12 -4.24 -4.82 -5.30
N LYS A 13 -3.43 -5.76 -5.81
CA LYS A 13 -3.91 -7.11 -6.18
C LYS A 13 -4.29 -7.96 -4.98
N GLU A 14 -3.56 -7.83 -3.88
CA GLU A 14 -3.76 -8.64 -2.67
C GLU A 14 -5.02 -8.24 -1.90
N TYR A 15 -5.34 -6.95 -1.86
CA TYR A 15 -6.48 -6.40 -1.09
C TYR A 15 -7.67 -5.96 -1.97
N ALA A 16 -7.59 -6.17 -3.29
CA ALA A 16 -8.69 -5.89 -4.21
C ALA A 16 -9.93 -6.74 -3.88
N THR A 17 -11.08 -6.09 -3.75
CA THR A 17 -12.38 -6.78 -3.53
C THR A 17 -12.98 -7.31 -4.83
N ARG A 18 -12.53 -6.79 -5.97
CA ARG A 18 -12.95 -7.17 -7.33
C ARG A 18 -11.82 -6.90 -8.32
N GLU A 19 -11.92 -7.48 -9.51
CA GLU A 19 -10.98 -7.21 -10.59
C GLU A 19 -10.99 -5.71 -10.96
N GLY A 20 -9.79 -5.10 -11.04
CA GLY A 20 -9.65 -3.68 -11.33
C GLY A 20 -9.96 -2.74 -10.16
N ASP A 21 -10.13 -3.26 -8.94
CA ASP A 21 -10.33 -2.45 -7.75
C ASP A 21 -9.07 -1.66 -7.37
N THR A 22 -9.14 -0.34 -7.56
CA THR A 22 -8.02 0.58 -7.32
C THR A 22 -8.29 1.58 -6.21
N GLY A 23 -9.50 1.57 -5.64
CA GLY A 23 -10.00 2.66 -4.81
C GLY A 23 -10.85 2.24 -3.62
N SER A 24 -11.11 0.95 -3.43
CA SER A 24 -11.83 0.46 -2.25
C SER A 24 -11.12 0.85 -0.95
N PRO A 25 -11.89 0.96 0.15
CA PRO A 25 -11.32 1.22 1.47
C PRO A 25 -10.21 0.24 1.84
N GLU A 26 -10.36 -1.03 1.52
CA GLU A 26 -9.39 -2.10 1.81
C GLU A 26 -8.06 -1.86 1.10
N VAL A 27 -8.10 -1.58 -0.21
CA VAL A 27 -6.91 -1.26 -1.01
C VAL A 27 -6.24 0.03 -0.52
N GLN A 28 -7.03 1.06 -0.20
CA GLN A 28 -6.47 2.32 0.29
C GLN A 28 -5.81 2.15 1.67
N VAL A 29 -6.44 1.42 2.58
CA VAL A 29 -5.89 1.13 3.91
C VAL A 29 -4.60 0.33 3.80
N ALA A 30 -4.53 -0.68 2.92
CA ALA A 30 -3.31 -1.47 2.70
C ALA A 30 -2.14 -0.58 2.22
N ILE A 31 -2.39 0.28 1.23
CA ILE A 31 -1.39 1.22 0.70
C ILE A 31 -0.94 2.21 1.78
N LEU A 32 -1.86 2.82 2.52
CA LEU A 32 -1.53 3.79 3.56
C LEU A 32 -0.75 3.13 4.71
N SER A 33 -1.14 1.92 5.11
CA SER A 33 -0.44 1.17 6.16
C SER A 33 1.00 0.85 5.78
N SER A 34 1.22 0.38 4.56
CA SER A 34 2.57 0.11 4.04
C SER A 34 3.43 1.38 3.97
N ARG A 35 2.83 2.52 3.56
CA ARG A 35 3.51 3.82 3.58
C ARG A 35 3.87 4.27 4.98
N ILE A 36 2.97 4.11 5.95
CA ILE A 36 3.24 4.42 7.36
C ILE A 36 4.40 3.57 7.86
N ALA A 37 4.37 2.25 7.67
CA ALA A 37 5.44 1.36 8.10
C ALA A 37 6.81 1.75 7.50
N THR A 38 6.84 2.04 6.19
CA THR A 38 8.06 2.47 5.49
C THR A 38 8.59 3.80 6.04
N LEU A 39 7.71 4.77 6.29
CA LEU A 39 8.09 6.06 6.87
C LEU A 39 8.55 5.93 8.31
N THR A 40 7.86 5.13 9.12
CA THR A 40 8.24 4.85 10.51
C THR A 40 9.63 4.26 10.57
N GLU A 41 9.96 3.29 9.71
CA GLU A 41 11.30 2.70 9.67
C GLU A 41 12.36 3.71 9.23
N HIS A 42 12.04 4.56 8.24
CA HIS A 42 12.94 5.62 7.80
C HIS A 42 13.29 6.62 8.91
N PHE A 43 12.37 6.91 9.83
CA PHE A 43 12.61 7.83 10.95
C PHE A 43 13.26 7.17 12.18
N LYS A 44 13.47 5.85 12.19
CA LYS A 44 14.21 5.17 13.26
C LYS A 44 15.72 5.20 13.07
N THR A 45 16.19 5.48 11.85
CA THR A 45 17.60 5.67 11.49
C THR A 45 17.97 7.15 11.54
#